data_AF-A0A428RHD8-F1
#
_entry.id   AF-A0A428RHD8-F1
#
_cell.length_a   1.000
_cell.length_b   1.000
_cell.length_c   1.000
_cell.angle_alpha   90.00
_cell.angle_beta   90.00
_cell.angle_gamma   90.00
#
_symmetry.space_group_name_H-M   'P 1'
#
loop_
_entity.id
_entity.type
_entity.pdbx_description
1 polymer ?
#
loop_
_entity_poly.entity_id
_entity_poly.type
_entity_poly.pdbx_seq_one_letter_code
_entity_poly.pdbx_strand_id
1 'polypeptide(L)'
;LVQNDTIPADPMEKLQYNAERLVSSAVVRAYDVMIKEGGAYSTLANGFVRVLLHVPYDDLATLYYHLCEPNGEIDGEDEQSMQQQPRSSVARVLCLCFDELSVPAARPGVAGRGAVGPPCLEDQLRLYPLPDSWA
;
A
#
# COMPACT_ATOMS: atom_id res chain seq x y z
N LEU A 1 11.43 3.84 13.52
CA LEU A 1 12.29 4.87 12.90
C LEU A 1 13.65 4.23 12.72
N VAL A 2 14.26 4.25 11.53
CA VAL A 2 15.62 3.69 11.32
C VAL A 2 16.59 4.25 12.36
N GLN A 3 17.00 3.39 13.30
CA GLN A 3 17.98 3.71 14.33
C GLN A 3 19.38 3.42 13.80
N ASN A 4 19.86 4.28 12.91
CA ASN A 4 21.28 4.32 12.54
C ASN A 4 21.84 5.70 12.89
N ASP A 5 22.42 5.78 14.08
CA ASP A 5 23.02 7.01 14.61
C ASP A 5 24.37 7.33 13.94
N THR A 6 24.91 6.39 13.16
CA THR A 6 26.17 6.54 12.45
C THR A 6 25.92 6.80 10.97
N ILE A 7 26.33 7.98 10.49
CA ILE A 7 26.30 8.32 9.07
C ILE A 7 27.49 7.62 8.39
N PRO A 8 27.27 6.73 7.41
CA PRO A 8 28.35 6.04 6.73
C PRO A 8 29.19 7.02 5.88
N ALA A 9 30.50 6.76 5.82
CA ALA A 9 31.45 7.57 5.07
C ALA A 9 31.56 7.14 3.60
N ASP A 10 31.30 5.86 3.31
CA ASP A 10 31.28 5.35 1.94
C ASP A 10 30.12 5.99 1.14
N PRO A 11 30.38 6.49 -0.08
CA PRO A 11 29.35 7.14 -0.89
C PRO A 11 28.15 6.24 -1.21
N MET A 12 28.35 4.95 -1.46
CA MET A 12 27.25 4.02 -1.80
C MET A 12 26.44 3.68 -0.56
N GLU A 13 27.09 3.38 0.57
CA GLU A 13 26.41 3.16 1.85
C GLU A 13 25.62 4.42 2.28
N LYS A 14 26.15 5.61 2.00
CA LYS A 14 25.46 6.88 2.28
C LYS A 14 24.20 7.07 1.43
N LEU A 15 24.21 6.66 0.17
CA LEU A 15 23.01 6.67 -0.67
C LEU A 15 21.94 5.74 -0.10
N GLN A 16 22.32 4.53 0.29
CA GLN A 16 21.41 3.57 0.90
C GLN A 16 20.85 4.09 2.24
N TYR A 17 21.70 4.60 3.12
CA TYR A 17 21.31 5.20 4.39
C TYR A 17 20.28 6.34 4.20
N ASN A 18 20.52 7.22 3.23
CA ASN A 18 19.59 8.30 2.93
C ASN A 18 18.26 7.77 2.37
N ALA A 19 18.31 6.78 1.49
CA ALA A 19 17.12 6.16 0.92
C ALA A 19 16.26 5.50 2.01
N GLU A 20 16.87 4.70 2.89
CA GLU A 20 16.20 4.07 4.03
C GLU A 20 15.56 5.10 4.97
N ARG A 21 16.28 6.18 5.29
CA ARG A 21 15.73 7.27 6.11
C ARG A 21 14.57 8.00 5.46
N LEU A 22 14.65 8.27 4.16
CA LEU A 22 13.59 8.92 3.41
C LEU A 22 12.33 8.04 3.35
N VAL A 23 12.50 6.75 3.05
CA VAL A 23 11.39 5.77 3.03
C VAL A 23 10.76 5.66 4.40
N SER A 24 11.55 5.48 5.46
CA SER A 24 11.03 5.37 6.83
C SER A 24 10.25 6.62 7.26
N SER A 25 10.76 7.81 6.91
CA SER A 25 10.08 9.07 7.20
C SER A 25 8.75 9.19 6.45
N ALA A 26 8.72 8.77 5.18
CA ALA A 26 7.51 8.78 4.37
C ALA A 26 6.47 7.78 4.90
N VAL A 27 6.89 6.58 5.29
CA VAL A 27 6.02 5.55 5.86
C VAL A 27 5.42 5.99 7.18
N VAL A 28 6.25 6.50 8.12
CA VAL A 28 5.75 7.00 9.41
C VAL A 28 4.74 8.13 9.21
N ARG A 29 4.99 9.03 8.25
CA ARG A 29 4.05 10.11 7.94
C ARG A 29 2.75 9.60 7.33
N ALA A 30 2.83 8.67 6.38
CA ALA A 30 1.65 8.07 5.77
C ALA A 30 0.81 7.32 6.82
N TYR A 31 1.46 6.55 7.69
CA TYR A 31 0.82 5.85 8.79
C TYR A 31 0.15 6.79 9.78
N ASP A 32 0.83 7.85 10.23
CA ASP A 32 0.25 8.86 11.12
C ASP A 32 -1.00 9.51 10.53
N VAL A 33 -0.99 9.81 9.22
CA VAL A 33 -2.15 10.36 8.51
C VAL A 33 -3.28 9.34 8.40
N MET A 34 -2.99 8.09 8.01
CA MET A 34 -3.98 7.01 7.91
C MET A 34 -4.73 6.82 9.23
N ILE A 35 -4.01 6.77 10.36
CA ILE A 35 -4.63 6.62 11.68
C ILE A 35 -5.46 7.85 12.07
N LYS A 36 -4.98 9.07 11.79
CA LYS A 36 -5.70 10.31 12.15
C LYS A 36 -6.94 10.55 11.32
N GLU A 37 -6.90 10.24 10.04
CA GLU A 37 -8.00 10.45 9.11
C GLU A 37 -8.95 9.24 9.04
N GLY A 38 -8.55 8.11 9.63
CA GLY A 38 -9.33 6.86 9.61
C GLY A 38 -9.31 6.17 8.24
N GLY A 39 -8.26 6.41 7.44
CA GLY A 39 -8.07 5.79 6.14
C GLY A 39 -7.38 4.44 6.28
N ALA A 40 -7.92 3.40 5.61
CA ALA A 40 -7.32 2.08 5.60
C ALA A 40 -6.10 1.97 4.67
N TYR A 41 -6.02 2.83 3.66
CA TYR A 41 -4.99 2.74 2.61
C TYR A 41 -4.22 4.04 2.42
N SER A 42 -2.99 3.92 1.91
CA SER A 42 -2.20 5.05 1.44
C SER A 42 -1.23 4.63 0.35
N THR A 43 -0.76 5.55 -0.48
CA THR A 43 0.23 5.24 -1.52
C THR A 43 1.47 6.10 -1.38
N LEU A 44 2.63 5.47 -1.54
CA LEU A 44 3.94 6.12 -1.61
C LEU A 44 4.56 5.86 -2.99
N ALA A 45 5.32 6.81 -3.53
CA ALA A 45 6.03 6.61 -4.79
C ALA A 45 7.32 7.42 -4.83
N ASN A 46 8.35 6.86 -5.46
CA ASN A 46 9.64 7.52 -5.70
C ASN A 46 9.91 7.80 -7.19
N GLY A 47 8.86 7.74 -8.03
CA GLY A 47 8.93 7.93 -9.48
C GLY A 47 9.29 6.67 -10.27
N PHE A 48 9.89 5.66 -9.63
CA PHE A 48 10.23 4.37 -10.25
C PHE A 48 9.30 3.25 -9.79
N VAL A 49 8.99 3.25 -8.50
CA VAL A 49 8.20 2.22 -7.84
C VAL A 49 7.12 2.90 -7.01
N ARG A 50 5.96 2.24 -6.89
CA ARG A 50 4.88 2.65 -5.98
C ARG A 50 4.73 1.60 -4.89
N VAL A 51 4.49 2.02 -3.68
CA VAL A 51 4.14 1.16 -2.55
C VAL A 51 2.70 1.49 -2.16
N LEU A 52 1.84 0.47 -2.14
CA LEU A 52 0.54 0.55 -1.49
C LEU A 52 0.71 0.13 -0.04
N LEU A 53 0.19 0.94 0.87
CA LEU A 53 0.14 0.70 2.31
C LEU A 53 -1.30 0.38 2.72
N HIS A 54 -1.46 -0.55 3.65
CA HIS A 54 -2.75 -0.95 4.21
C HIS A 54 -2.65 -1.15 5.73
N VAL A 55 -3.56 -0.53 6.47
CA VAL A 55 -3.74 -0.75 7.92
C VAL A 55 -5.10 -1.42 8.12
N PRO A 56 -5.13 -2.67 8.62
CA PRO A 56 -6.39 -3.34 8.89
C PRO A 56 -7.07 -2.71 10.11
N TYR A 57 -8.39 -2.57 10.04
CA TYR A 57 -9.17 -1.97 11.14
C TYR A 57 -9.07 -2.76 12.45
N ASP A 58 -8.90 -4.09 12.37
CA ASP A 58 -8.83 -4.97 13.54
C ASP A 58 -7.46 -4.94 14.24
N ASP A 59 -6.39 -4.59 13.51
CA ASP A 59 -5.03 -4.54 14.03
C ASP A 59 -4.25 -3.34 13.48
N LEU A 60 -4.39 -2.21 14.18
CA LEU A 60 -3.66 -1.00 13.82
C LEU A 60 -2.15 -1.14 14.04
N ALA A 61 -1.66 -2.14 14.79
CA ALA A 61 -0.23 -2.29 15.08
C ALA A 61 0.57 -2.83 13.89
N THR A 62 -0.10 -3.47 12.93
CA THR A 62 0.56 -4.05 11.76
C THR A 62 0.28 -3.23 10.52
N LEU A 63 1.33 -2.67 9.92
CA LEU A 63 1.24 -2.02 8.62
C LEU A 63 1.59 -3.03 7.52
N TYR A 64 0.71 -3.22 6.56
CA TYR A 64 0.96 -4.05 5.38
C TYR A 64 1.38 -3.21 4.20
N TYR A 65 2.17 -3.81 3.31
CA TYR A 65 2.59 -3.20 2.06
C TYR A 65 2.45 -4.12 0.85
N HIS A 66 2.28 -3.50 -0.31
CA HIS A 66 2.42 -4.14 -1.61
C HIS A 66 3.31 -3.26 -2.51
N LEU A 67 4.34 -3.88 -3.10
CA LEU A 67 5.24 -3.22 -4.03
C LEU A 67 4.68 -3.32 -5.45
N CYS A 68 4.47 -2.16 -6.08
CA CYS A 68 4.05 -2.04 -7.46
C CYS A 68 5.20 -1.52 -8.32
N GLU A 69 5.65 -2.30 -9.31
CA GLU A 69 6.67 -1.91 -10.28
C GLU A 69 6.01 -1.60 -11.63
N PRO A 70 5.64 -0.33 -11.91
CA PRO A 70 4.78 0.00 -13.04
C PRO A 70 5.35 -0.44 -14.41
N ASN A 71 6.68 -0.50 -14.51
CA ASN A 71 7.38 -0.86 -15.74
C ASN A 71 7.58 -2.37 -15.92
N GLY A 72 7.27 -3.21 -14.91
CA GLY A 72 7.45 -4.67 -14.96
C GLY A 72 6.17 -5.47 -14.67
N GLU A 73 5.09 -4.81 -14.26
CA GLU A 73 3.82 -5.46 -13.90
C GLU A 73 3.02 -6.06 -15.08
N ILE A 74 3.42 -5.78 -16.34
CA ILE A 74 2.68 -6.16 -17.56
C ILE A 74 3.59 -6.93 -18.56
N ASP A 75 4.60 -7.65 -18.08
CA ASP A 75 5.43 -8.50 -18.95
C ASP A 75 4.86 -9.92 -19.06
N GLY A 76 4.45 -10.30 -20.27
CA GLY A 76 4.25 -11.67 -20.76
C GLY A 76 3.22 -12.57 -20.05
N GLU A 77 1.96 -12.61 -20.54
CA GLU A 77 1.00 -13.75 -20.55
C GLU A 77 -0.45 -13.49 -20.03
N ASP A 78 -1.39 -14.23 -20.65
CA ASP A 78 -2.83 -14.51 -20.43
C ASP A 78 -3.83 -13.38 -20.07
N GLU A 79 -4.63 -12.97 -21.06
CA GLU A 79 -5.77 -12.05 -20.92
C GLU A 79 -6.81 -12.47 -19.87
N GLN A 80 -6.94 -13.77 -19.58
CA GLN A 80 -7.86 -14.29 -18.57
C GLN A 80 -7.48 -13.89 -17.15
N SER A 81 -6.19 -13.64 -16.91
CA SER A 81 -5.68 -13.22 -15.61
C SER A 81 -5.77 -11.70 -15.41
N MET A 82 -5.84 -10.92 -16.51
CA MET A 82 -6.12 -9.48 -16.49
C MET A 82 -7.56 -9.15 -16.08
N GLN A 83 -8.49 -10.09 -16.26
CA GLN A 83 -9.92 -9.89 -15.95
C GLN A 83 -10.25 -10.12 -14.46
N GLN A 84 -9.37 -10.82 -13.72
CA GLN A 84 -9.67 -11.24 -12.35
C GLN A 84 -9.11 -10.29 -11.28
N GLN A 85 -8.01 -9.58 -11.58
CA GLN A 85 -7.38 -8.64 -10.64
C GLN A 85 -6.74 -7.45 -11.36
N PRO A 86 -6.77 -6.24 -10.77
CA PRO A 86 -6.03 -5.10 -11.28
C PRO A 86 -4.52 -5.39 -11.16
N ARG A 87 -3.86 -5.62 -12.30
CA ARG A 87 -2.44 -5.99 -12.36
C ARG A 87 -1.50 -4.79 -12.44
N SER A 88 -1.90 -3.72 -13.13
CA SER A 88 -1.08 -2.52 -13.21
C SER A 88 -1.20 -1.66 -11.96
N SER A 89 -0.12 -0.99 -11.59
CA SER A 89 -0.05 -0.04 -10.48
C SER A 89 -1.16 1.01 -10.59
N VAL A 90 -1.45 1.47 -11.83
CA VAL A 90 -2.52 2.44 -12.10
C VAL A 90 -3.90 1.83 -11.83
N ALA A 91 -4.17 0.62 -12.29
CA ALA A 91 -5.46 -0.03 -12.07
C ALA A 91 -5.73 -0.28 -10.58
N ARG A 92 -4.69 -0.66 -9.81
CA ARG A 92 -4.79 -0.86 -8.35
C ARG A 92 -5.10 0.43 -7.61
N VAL A 93 -4.41 1.52 -7.96
CA VAL A 93 -4.69 2.86 -7.40
C VAL A 93 -6.10 3.33 -7.75
N LEU A 94 -6.56 3.09 -8.98
CA LEU A 94 -7.93 3.41 -9.35
C LEU A 94 -8.95 2.61 -8.54
N CYS A 95 -8.71 1.32 -8.30
CA CYS A 95 -9.57 0.50 -7.44
C CYS A 95 -9.66 1.09 -6.03
N LEU A 96 -8.52 1.44 -5.42
CA LEU A 96 -8.45 2.11 -4.11
C LEU A 96 -9.27 3.40 -4.06
N CYS A 97 -9.05 4.28 -5.05
CA CYS A 97 -9.80 5.53 -5.14
C CYS A 97 -11.31 5.26 -5.23
N PHE A 98 -11.73 4.23 -5.99
CA PHE A 98 -13.13 3.85 -6.06
C PHE A 98 -13.64 3.26 -4.75
N ASP A 99 -12.89 2.44 -4.03
CA ASP A 99 -13.30 1.88 -2.75
C ASP A 99 -13.45 2.98 -1.67
N GLU A 100 -12.50 3.92 -1.60
CA GLU A 100 -12.59 5.08 -0.69
C GLU A 100 -13.75 6.02 -1.04
N LEU A 101 -14.00 6.24 -2.35
CA LEU A 101 -15.13 7.07 -2.81
C LEU A 101 -16.48 6.33 -2.74
N SER A 102 -16.47 5.00 -2.77
CA SER A 102 -17.65 4.15 -2.76
C SER A 102 -18.14 3.87 -1.36
N VAL A 103 -17.57 4.47 -0.30
CA VAL A 103 -18.19 4.51 1.04
C VAL A 103 -19.63 5.01 0.88
N PRO A 104 -20.64 4.12 0.92
CA PRO A 104 -21.99 4.58 0.93
C PRO A 104 -22.19 5.21 2.29
N ALA A 105 -22.98 6.28 2.36
CA ALA A 105 -23.58 6.73 3.61
C ALA A 105 -24.57 5.65 4.13
N ALA A 106 -24.09 4.45 4.45
CA ALA A 106 -24.87 3.33 4.93
C ALA A 106 -24.63 3.20 6.43
N ARG A 107 -25.55 3.81 7.16
CA ARG A 107 -25.79 3.58 8.58
C ARG A 107 -25.86 2.06 8.87
N PRO A 108 -25.38 1.60 10.04
CA PRO A 108 -25.48 0.19 10.40
C PRO A 108 -26.96 -0.19 10.56
N GLY A 109 -27.43 -1.18 9.79
CA GLY A 109 -28.78 -1.71 9.99
C GLY A 109 -29.49 -2.45 8.86
N VAL A 110 -28.92 -2.72 7.69
CA VAL A 110 -29.63 -3.49 6.65
C VAL A 110 -28.77 -4.62 6.10
N ALA A 111 -29.05 -5.83 6.60
CA ALA A 111 -28.65 -7.08 5.97
C ALA A 111 -29.45 -7.25 4.66
N GLY A 112 -28.79 -7.04 3.52
CA GLY A 112 -29.32 -7.29 2.18
C GLY A 112 -28.42 -8.27 1.44
N ARG A 113 -28.99 -9.40 1.05
CA ARG A 113 -28.34 -10.53 0.37
C ARG A 113 -27.76 -10.12 -1.00
N GLY A 114 -26.60 -10.66 -1.33
CA GLY A 114 -26.29 -11.03 -2.72
C GLY A 114 -25.61 -9.99 -3.60
N ALA A 115 -25.01 -8.95 -3.06
CA ALA A 115 -23.95 -8.26 -3.78
C ALA A 115 -22.64 -9.00 -3.47
N VAL A 116 -22.09 -9.74 -4.44
CA VAL A 116 -20.64 -9.91 -4.47
C VAL A 116 -20.13 -8.50 -4.68
N GLY A 117 -19.77 -7.82 -3.59
CA GLY A 117 -18.98 -6.60 -3.69
C GLY A 117 -17.72 -6.90 -4.50
N PRO A 118 -17.03 -5.88 -5.04
CA PRO A 118 -15.70 -6.11 -5.57
C PRO A 118 -14.91 -6.94 -4.54
N PRO A 119 -14.15 -7.97 -4.95
CA PRO A 119 -13.36 -8.74 -4.01
C PRO A 119 -12.57 -7.76 -3.18
N CYS A 120 -12.60 -7.90 -1.84
CA CYS A 120 -11.87 -6.99 -0.95
C CYS A 120 -10.46 -6.83 -1.53
N LEU A 121 -10.01 -5.60 -1.68
CA LEU A 121 -8.73 -5.32 -2.30
C LEU A 121 -7.59 -6.08 -1.59
N GLU A 122 -7.78 -6.37 -0.30
CA GLU A 122 -6.99 -7.27 0.55
C GLU A 122 -6.83 -8.69 -0.02
N ASP A 123 -7.88 -9.28 -0.60
CA ASP A 123 -7.86 -10.61 -1.23
C ASP A 123 -7.18 -10.59 -2.61
N GLN A 124 -7.06 -9.41 -3.23
CA GLN A 124 -6.48 -9.23 -4.56
C GLN A 124 -4.99 -8.84 -4.51
N LEU A 125 -4.54 -8.28 -3.39
CA LEU A 125 -3.15 -7.89 -3.20
C LEU A 125 -2.44 -8.89 -2.31
N ARG A 126 -1.28 -9.36 -2.79
CA ARG A 126 -0.35 -10.08 -1.94
C ARG A 126 0.29 -9.09 -0.98
N LEU A 127 -0.34 -8.91 0.18
CA LEU A 127 0.11 -8.03 1.25
C LEU A 127 1.20 -8.71 2.07
N TYR A 128 2.21 -7.94 2.45
CA TYR A 128 3.28 -8.38 3.34
C TYR A 128 3.37 -7.43 4.53
N PRO A 129 3.70 -7.92 5.74
CA PRO A 129 3.96 -7.02 6.86
C PRO A 129 5.17 -6.14 6.53
N LEU A 130 5.09 -4.86 6.87
CA LEU A 130 6.19 -3.93 6.68
C LEU A 130 7.41 -4.40 7.49
N PRO A 131 8.61 -4.48 6.90
CA PRO A 131 9.80 -4.86 7.63
C PRO A 131 10.14 -3.83 8.72
N ASP A 132 10.63 -4.32 9.86
CA ASP A 132 11.04 -3.48 11.01
C ASP A 132 12.15 -2.48 10.66
N SER A 133 12.92 -2.73 9.59
CA SER A 133 13.93 -1.81 9.10
C SER A 133 13.34 -0.52 8.51
N TRP A 134 12.05 -0.48 8.19
CA TRP A 134 11.36 0.69 7.66
C TRP A 134 10.36 1.31 8.65
N ALA A 135 9.99 0.56 9.71
CA ALA A 135 9.12 1.01 10.80
C ALA A 135 9.89 1.89 11.81
#